data_AF-A0A7C5C9L2-F1
#
_entry.id   AF-A0A7C5C9L2-F1
#
_cell.length_a   1.000
_cell.length_b   1.000
_cell.length_c   1.000
_cell.angle_alpha   90.00
_cell.angle_beta   90.00
_cell.angle_gamma   90.00
#
_symmetry.space_group_name_H-M   'P 1'
#
loop_
_entity.id
_entity.type
_entity.pdbx_description
1 polymer ?
#
loop_
_entity_poly.entity_id
_entity_poly.type
_entity_poly.pdbx_seq_one_letter_code
_entity_poly.pdbx_strand_id
1 'polypeptide(L)'
;MLAQEIDFGDDSSQWANDGECDDKRFTGPSMATILLDSDIAHDASDCRAGYESGKLQFAATSTQPPAAPTASSGGFSAGGGGKNDRVRGGDMSSPPKPADVVFDGIRFGDDSGSVTNDGECDDRRFAGPGMAGTLSWENLARDASDCLSQYQSGGVYLWDEASARQATSCQAIDFGDDTGDYPNDSECDDYRFEGRGVAMNLFLPAAGSDASDCARLCDYGMLSLRDYR
;
A
#
# COMPACT_ATOMS: atom_id res chain seq x y z
N MET A 1 35.36 20.86 12.97
CA MET A 1 34.85 19.48 12.95
C MET A 1 34.58 19.16 11.50
N LEU A 2 35.16 18.10 10.95
CA LEU A 2 34.97 17.73 9.55
C LEU A 2 33.54 17.22 9.39
N ALA A 3 32.68 17.95 8.67
CA ALA A 3 31.43 17.39 8.20
C ALA A 3 31.80 16.25 7.24
N GLN A 4 31.33 15.05 7.51
CA GLN A 4 31.42 13.97 6.55
C GLN A 4 30.56 14.40 5.35
N GLU A 5 31.20 14.78 4.24
CA GLU A 5 30.49 15.09 3.01
C GLU A 5 29.89 13.77 2.50
N ILE A 6 28.56 13.65 2.61
CA ILE A 6 27.82 12.48 2.17
C ILE A 6 27.76 12.53 0.64
N ASP A 7 28.23 11.48 -0.02
CA ASP A 7 28.09 11.29 -1.46
C ASP A 7 26.71 10.72 -1.76
N PHE A 8 25.78 11.58 -2.17
CA PHE A 8 24.42 11.19 -2.57
C PHE A 8 24.36 10.53 -3.96
N GLY A 9 25.40 10.68 -4.80
CA GLY A 9 25.45 10.10 -6.14
C GLY A 9 24.66 10.86 -7.22
N ASP A 10 23.97 10.13 -8.10
CA ASP A 10 23.13 10.65 -9.19
C ASP A 10 21.67 10.17 -9.10
N ASP A 11 20.85 10.49 -10.11
CA ASP A 11 19.43 10.11 -10.20
C ASP A 11 19.21 9.10 -11.35
N SER A 12 20.10 8.11 -11.50
CA SER A 12 20.02 7.14 -12.61
C SER A 12 19.21 5.87 -12.30
N SER A 13 18.71 5.69 -11.08
CA SER A 13 17.78 4.61 -10.76
C SER A 13 16.47 4.79 -11.52
N GLN A 14 15.79 3.67 -11.80
CA GLN A 14 14.42 3.70 -12.31
C GLN A 14 13.41 4.26 -11.29
N TRP A 15 13.80 4.32 -10.01
CA TRP A 15 13.02 4.83 -8.89
C TRP A 15 13.46 6.22 -8.44
N ALA A 16 14.49 6.81 -9.08
CA ALA A 16 14.96 8.13 -8.70
C ALA A 16 13.92 9.23 -8.92
N ASN A 17 13.86 10.22 -8.01
CA ASN A 17 12.89 11.33 -8.02
C ASN A 17 11.43 10.87 -7.80
N ASP A 18 11.22 9.80 -7.05
CA ASP A 18 9.89 9.32 -6.68
C ASP A 18 9.41 9.81 -5.30
N GLY A 19 10.28 10.53 -4.57
CA GLY A 19 9.99 11.12 -3.27
C GLY A 19 10.32 10.23 -2.07
N GLU A 20 10.80 9.00 -2.31
CA GLU A 20 11.41 8.12 -1.33
C GLU A 20 12.92 8.00 -1.60
N CYS A 21 13.71 7.68 -0.58
CA CYS A 21 15.14 7.40 -0.74
C CYS A 21 15.36 5.90 -0.94
N ASP A 22 15.80 5.49 -2.12
CA ASP A 22 16.10 4.08 -2.44
C ASP A 22 17.50 3.64 -2.00
N ASP A 23 18.35 4.59 -1.61
CA ASP A 23 19.71 4.30 -1.19
C ASP A 23 19.73 3.73 0.23
N LYS A 24 19.89 2.41 0.33
CA LYS A 24 19.98 1.68 1.61
C LYS A 24 21.11 2.11 2.56
N ARG A 25 22.01 3.02 2.15
CA ARG A 25 22.96 3.69 3.06
C ARG A 25 22.25 4.67 4.01
N PHE A 26 21.01 5.05 3.71
CA PHE A 26 20.16 5.89 4.55
C PHE A 26 19.15 5.05 5.34
N THR A 27 18.61 5.66 6.40
CA THR A 27 17.56 5.09 7.24
C THR A 27 16.62 6.20 7.70
N GLY A 28 15.32 5.93 7.79
CA GLY A 28 14.34 6.86 8.32
C GLY A 28 12.98 6.82 7.61
N PRO A 29 12.02 7.66 8.03
CA PRO A 29 10.66 7.68 7.48
C PRO A 29 10.50 7.99 5.99
N SER A 30 11.54 8.52 5.33
CA SER A 30 11.52 8.83 3.88
C SER A 30 12.31 7.81 3.06
N MET A 31 12.49 6.58 3.58
CA MET A 31 13.11 5.48 2.82
C MET A 31 12.08 4.76 1.98
N ALA A 32 12.50 4.30 0.81
CA ALA A 32 11.70 3.38 0.02
C ALA A 32 11.49 2.05 0.78
N THR A 33 10.37 1.39 0.50
CA THR A 33 10.03 0.13 1.18
C THR A 33 10.84 -1.05 0.64
N ILE A 34 11.18 -1.03 -0.65
CA ILE A 34 12.03 -2.05 -1.29
C ILE A 34 13.38 -1.40 -1.56
N LEU A 35 14.43 -1.96 -0.96
CA LEU A 35 15.79 -1.43 -1.10
C LEU A 35 16.66 -2.43 -1.85
N LEU A 36 17.21 -2.01 -2.99
CA LEU A 36 18.07 -2.84 -3.82
C LEU A 36 19.50 -2.29 -3.83
N ASP A 37 20.48 -3.19 -3.99
CA ASP A 37 21.89 -2.80 -4.13
C ASP A 37 22.16 -1.97 -5.38
N SER A 38 21.32 -2.10 -6.41
CA SER A 38 21.40 -1.31 -7.64
C SER A 38 21.05 0.17 -7.46
N ASP A 39 20.40 0.54 -6.35
CA ASP A 39 19.92 1.90 -6.11
C ASP A 39 20.84 2.70 -5.18
N ILE A 40 21.93 2.08 -4.70
CA ILE A 40 22.96 2.77 -3.91
C ILE A 40 23.55 3.90 -4.75
N ALA A 41 23.46 5.14 -4.25
CA ALA A 41 23.96 6.35 -4.91
C ALA A 41 23.31 6.67 -6.27
N HIS A 42 22.09 6.16 -6.51
CA HIS A 42 21.37 6.34 -7.77
C HIS A 42 20.00 7.00 -7.60
N ASP A 43 19.77 7.57 -6.41
CA ASP A 43 18.59 8.35 -6.05
C ASP A 43 18.98 9.57 -5.18
N ALA A 44 19.84 10.41 -5.74
CA ALA A 44 20.53 11.47 -5.01
C ALA A 44 19.60 12.58 -4.52
N SER A 45 18.63 12.97 -5.35
CA SER A 45 17.74 14.10 -5.07
C SER A 45 16.84 13.83 -3.85
N ASP A 46 16.24 12.65 -3.77
CA ASP A 46 15.32 12.31 -2.69
C ASP A 46 16.06 11.97 -1.39
N CYS A 47 17.16 11.22 -1.47
CA CYS A 47 18.01 10.96 -0.31
C CYS A 47 18.60 12.24 0.29
N ARG A 48 18.97 13.23 -0.55
CA ARG A 48 19.41 14.54 -0.07
C ARG A 48 18.29 15.30 0.61
N ALA A 49 17.11 15.37 -0.01
CA ALA A 49 15.96 16.08 0.56
C ALA A 49 15.53 15.47 1.90
N GLY A 50 15.49 14.14 1.99
CA GLY A 50 15.19 13.42 3.23
C GLY A 50 16.23 13.67 4.32
N TYR A 51 17.52 13.70 3.97
CA TYR A 51 18.59 13.98 4.94
C TYR A 51 18.58 15.43 5.41
N GLU A 52 18.45 16.40 4.51
CA GLU A 52 18.44 17.84 4.83
C GLU A 52 17.18 18.25 5.63
N SER A 53 16.06 17.56 5.42
CA SER A 53 14.84 17.76 6.22
C SER A 53 14.86 17.05 7.58
N GLY A 54 15.92 16.29 7.88
CA GLY A 54 16.06 15.52 9.13
C GLY A 54 15.19 14.26 9.19
N LYS A 55 14.56 13.87 8.08
CA LYS A 55 13.78 12.63 7.96
C LYS A 55 14.66 11.41 7.70
N LEU A 56 15.87 11.59 7.18
CA LEU A 56 16.82 10.51 6.95
C LEU A 56 18.11 10.70 7.76
N GLN A 57 18.68 9.59 8.18
CA GLN A 57 20.00 9.51 8.78
C GLN A 57 20.90 8.64 7.89
N PHE A 58 22.11 9.12 7.61
CA PHE A 58 23.11 8.35 6.90
C PHE A 58 23.70 7.30 7.85
N ALA A 59 23.29 6.06 7.68
CA ALA A 59 23.73 4.92 8.46
C ALA A 59 24.87 4.23 7.69
N ALA A 60 26.06 4.81 7.76
CA ALA A 60 27.27 4.26 7.13
C ALA A 60 27.69 2.93 7.78
N THR A 61 26.90 1.86 7.60
CA THR A 61 27.23 0.50 8.04
C THR A 61 26.76 -0.52 7.02
N SER A 62 27.41 -0.51 5.86
CA SER A 62 27.73 -1.74 5.16
C SER A 62 29.12 -1.62 4.56
N THR A 63 30.06 -2.37 5.14
CA THR A 63 31.42 -2.59 4.67
C THR A 63 31.48 -2.70 3.15
N GLN A 64 31.97 -1.65 2.50
CA GLN A 64 32.39 -1.68 1.10
C GLN A 64 33.50 -2.74 0.95
N PRO A 65 33.31 -3.80 0.15
CA PRO A 65 34.47 -4.55 -0.35
C PRO A 65 35.34 -3.58 -1.15
N PRO A 66 36.68 -3.58 -0.97
CA PRO A 66 37.54 -2.61 -1.62
C PRO A 66 37.34 -2.66 -3.14
N ALA A 67 37.26 -1.47 -3.74
CA ALA A 67 37.13 -1.27 -5.18
C ALA A 67 38.08 -2.21 -5.93
N ALA A 68 37.52 -3.09 -6.75
CA ALA A 68 38.29 -3.89 -7.67
C ALA A 68 38.90 -2.95 -8.74
N PRO A 69 40.18 -3.13 -9.09
CA PRO A 69 40.89 -2.21 -9.96
C PRO A 69 40.39 -2.32 -11.40
N THR A 70 40.39 -1.17 -12.07
CA THR A 70 40.22 -1.01 -13.51
C THR A 70 41.14 -1.96 -14.28
N ALA A 71 40.54 -2.85 -15.09
CA ALA A 71 41.24 -3.59 -16.13
C ALA A 71 40.62 -3.25 -17.48
N SER A 72 41.33 -2.42 -18.23
CA SER A 72 41.20 -2.23 -19.65
C SER A 72 41.56 -3.53 -20.38
N SER A 73 40.69 -3.98 -21.30
CA SER A 73 41.13 -4.62 -22.53
C SER A 73 40.14 -4.33 -23.65
N GLY A 74 40.60 -3.62 -24.68
CA GLY A 74 39.94 -3.52 -25.98
C GLY A 74 39.69 -4.92 -26.57
N GLY A 75 38.82 -5.12 -27.54
CA GLY A 75 38.22 -4.23 -28.51
C GLY A 75 38.17 -5.02 -29.81
N PHE A 76 37.00 -5.17 -30.42
CA PHE A 76 36.87 -5.53 -31.84
C PHE A 76 35.59 -4.91 -32.40
N SER A 77 35.78 -4.25 -33.54
CA SER A 77 34.87 -3.32 -34.20
C SER A 77 34.19 -3.97 -35.41
N ALA A 78 32.91 -3.66 -35.61
CA ALA A 78 32.21 -3.55 -36.89
C ALA A 78 30.81 -2.98 -36.59
N GLY A 79 30.26 -1.96 -37.20
CA GLY A 79 30.66 -1.09 -38.31
C GLY A 79 29.37 -0.40 -38.81
N GLY A 80 29.44 0.90 -39.10
CA GLY A 80 28.57 1.58 -40.06
C GLY A 80 27.25 2.18 -39.57
N GLY A 81 27.01 3.42 -40.02
CA GLY A 81 25.65 3.95 -40.22
C GLY A 81 25.31 5.17 -39.39
N GLY A 82 25.74 6.36 -39.84
CA GLY A 82 25.33 7.61 -39.24
C GLY A 82 23.85 7.97 -39.49
N LYS A 83 23.33 8.70 -38.50
CA LYS A 83 22.23 9.69 -38.52
C LYS A 83 20.87 9.20 -38.99
N ASN A 84 19.91 9.24 -38.06
CA ASN A 84 18.69 10.03 -38.25
C ASN A 84 18.12 10.40 -36.89
N ASP A 85 18.09 11.72 -36.67
CA ASP A 85 17.28 12.39 -35.67
C ASP A 85 15.82 11.94 -35.80
N ARG A 86 15.35 11.17 -34.82
CA ARG A 86 13.93 11.10 -34.48
C ARG A 86 13.83 11.19 -32.97
N VAL A 87 13.40 12.37 -32.52
CA VAL A 87 12.76 12.59 -31.24
C VAL A 87 11.80 11.44 -30.99
N ARG A 88 12.14 10.54 -30.06
CA ARG A 88 11.19 9.60 -29.50
C ARG A 88 10.36 10.42 -28.53
N GLY A 89 9.12 10.71 -28.95
CA GLY A 89 8.13 11.39 -28.12
C GLY A 89 7.98 10.70 -26.77
N GLY A 90 7.62 11.52 -25.79
CA GLY A 90 7.63 11.24 -24.36
C GLY A 90 7.12 9.86 -24.00
N ASP A 91 7.94 9.17 -23.22
CA ASP A 91 7.47 8.17 -22.28
C ASP A 91 6.42 8.86 -21.40
N MET A 92 5.21 8.30 -21.40
CA MET A 92 4.14 8.72 -20.51
C MET A 92 4.49 8.17 -19.14
N SER A 93 5.42 8.85 -18.46
CA SER A 93 5.75 8.58 -17.07
C SER A 93 4.46 8.60 -16.26
N SER A 94 4.15 7.45 -15.64
CA SER A 94 3.10 7.40 -14.63
C SER A 94 3.42 8.47 -13.56
N PRO A 95 2.42 9.18 -13.03
CA PRO A 95 2.65 10.18 -11.98
C PRO A 95 3.37 9.55 -10.78
N PRO A 96 4.16 10.33 -10.03
CA PRO A 96 4.76 9.87 -8.77
C PRO A 96 3.66 9.30 -7.87
N LYS A 97 3.92 8.12 -7.29
CA LYS A 97 3.00 7.47 -6.37
C LYS A 97 2.93 8.33 -5.08
N PRO A 98 1.75 8.68 -4.56
CA PRO A 98 1.64 9.48 -3.34
C PRO A 98 2.32 8.75 -2.16
N ALA A 99 3.09 9.48 -1.35
CA ALA A 99 3.71 8.94 -0.15
C ALA A 99 2.66 8.47 0.87
N ASP A 100 2.97 7.38 1.58
CA ASP A 100 2.06 6.77 2.56
C ASP A 100 1.67 7.74 3.69
N VAL A 101 0.36 7.92 3.88
CA VAL A 101 -0.26 8.68 4.96
C VAL A 101 -0.30 7.82 6.22
N VAL A 102 0.27 8.35 7.32
CA VAL A 102 0.29 7.70 8.64
C VAL A 102 -0.26 8.65 9.69
N PHE A 103 -1.26 8.20 10.44
CA PHE A 103 -1.89 8.97 11.52
C PHE A 103 -2.30 8.04 12.67
N ASP A 104 -2.05 8.46 13.92
CA ASP A 104 -2.33 7.69 15.14
C ASP A 104 -1.78 6.24 15.12
N GLY A 105 -0.60 6.05 14.51
CA GLY A 105 0.02 4.73 14.36
C GLY A 105 -0.64 3.81 13.32
N ILE A 106 -1.65 4.30 12.60
CA ILE A 106 -2.31 3.59 11.50
C ILE A 106 -1.70 4.06 10.19
N ARG A 107 -1.30 3.11 9.32
CA ARG A 107 -0.88 3.39 7.95
C ARG A 107 -2.10 3.33 7.03
N PHE A 108 -2.59 4.50 6.62
CA PHE A 108 -3.71 4.67 5.70
C PHE A 108 -3.31 4.37 4.25
N GLY A 109 -2.02 4.52 3.92
CA GLY A 109 -1.48 4.20 2.60
C GLY A 109 -1.51 5.41 1.69
N ASP A 110 -1.81 5.21 0.42
CA ASP A 110 -1.80 6.23 -0.62
C ASP A 110 -3.22 6.51 -1.16
N ASP A 111 -3.33 7.34 -2.20
CA ASP A 111 -4.58 7.61 -2.93
C ASP A 111 -4.56 6.97 -4.33
N SER A 112 -3.96 5.79 -4.48
CA SER A 112 -3.79 5.13 -5.79
C SER A 112 -4.97 4.22 -6.14
N GLY A 113 -5.73 4.56 -7.18
CA GLY A 113 -6.84 3.74 -7.64
C GLY A 113 -7.88 4.56 -8.39
N SER A 114 -8.93 3.89 -8.84
CA SER A 114 -10.06 4.56 -9.50
C SER A 114 -11.16 5.01 -8.55
N VAL A 115 -11.15 4.51 -7.32
CA VAL A 115 -12.13 4.75 -6.25
C VAL A 115 -11.40 5.34 -5.04
N THR A 116 -10.68 6.42 -5.30
CA THR A 116 -9.95 7.16 -4.26
C THR A 116 -10.39 8.61 -4.33
N ASN A 117 -10.45 9.30 -3.19
CA ASN A 117 -10.92 10.70 -3.12
C ASN A 117 -12.37 10.90 -3.62
N ASP A 118 -13.25 9.93 -3.40
CA ASP A 118 -14.68 10.03 -3.75
C ASP A 118 -15.59 10.35 -2.56
N GLY A 119 -15.02 10.48 -1.37
CA GLY A 119 -15.66 10.86 -0.11
C GLY A 119 -16.05 9.69 0.79
N GLU A 120 -15.86 8.45 0.33
CA GLU A 120 -16.08 7.22 1.09
C GLU A 120 -14.72 6.59 1.44
N CYS A 121 -14.65 5.76 2.48
CA CYS A 121 -13.45 4.98 2.77
C CYS A 121 -13.52 3.61 2.08
N ASP A 122 -12.71 3.39 1.05
CA ASP A 122 -12.67 2.13 0.29
C ASP A 122 -11.77 1.05 0.92
N ASP A 123 -11.02 1.42 1.96
CA ASP A 123 -10.11 0.51 2.63
C ASP A 123 -10.85 -0.45 3.56
N ARG A 124 -10.99 -1.69 3.08
CA ARG A 124 -11.62 -2.81 3.79
C ARG A 124 -11.09 -3.08 5.21
N ARG A 125 -9.94 -2.56 5.63
CA ARG A 125 -9.47 -2.68 7.03
C ARG A 125 -10.33 -1.89 8.02
N PHE A 126 -11.06 -0.89 7.55
CA PHE A 126 -11.88 -0.02 8.39
C PHE A 126 -13.33 -0.47 8.44
N ALA A 127 -14.06 -0.07 9.47
CA ALA A 127 -15.50 -0.30 9.61
C ALA A 127 -16.18 0.98 10.09
N GLY A 128 -17.46 1.14 9.75
CA GLY A 128 -18.28 2.28 10.17
C GLY A 128 -19.13 2.85 9.03
N PRO A 129 -19.97 3.85 9.33
CA PRO A 129 -20.86 4.48 8.34
C PRO A 129 -20.15 5.27 7.23
N GLY A 130 -18.86 5.60 7.39
CA GLY A 130 -18.06 6.29 6.38
C GLY A 130 -17.42 5.36 5.34
N MET A 131 -17.70 4.06 5.38
CA MET A 131 -17.16 3.07 4.43
C MET A 131 -17.87 3.12 3.07
N ALA A 132 -17.13 2.79 2.02
CA ALA A 132 -17.69 2.65 0.68
C ALA A 132 -18.74 1.54 0.58
N GLY A 133 -19.73 1.73 -0.29
CA GLY A 133 -20.79 0.73 -0.52
C GLY A 133 -20.29 -0.58 -1.12
N THR A 134 -19.08 -0.60 -1.67
CA THR A 134 -18.39 -1.80 -2.16
C THR A 134 -17.01 -1.86 -1.51
N LEU A 135 -16.65 -3.00 -0.92
CA LEU A 135 -15.32 -3.20 -0.33
C LEU A 135 -14.59 -4.30 -1.07
N SER A 136 -13.32 -4.08 -1.38
CA SER A 136 -12.47 -5.07 -2.04
C SER A 136 -11.11 -5.14 -1.39
N TRP A 137 -10.50 -6.32 -1.40
CA TRP A 137 -9.08 -6.47 -1.07
C TRP A 137 -8.16 -5.71 -2.02
N GLU A 138 -8.63 -5.35 -3.21
CA GLU A 138 -7.85 -4.55 -4.15
C GLU A 138 -7.63 -3.12 -3.63
N ASN A 139 -8.55 -2.58 -2.82
CA ASN A 139 -8.52 -1.19 -2.32
C ASN A 139 -7.82 -1.03 -0.95
N LEU A 140 -7.13 -2.07 -0.47
CA LEU A 140 -6.36 -1.99 0.76
C LEU A 140 -5.29 -0.90 0.69
N ALA A 141 -5.33 0.04 1.63
CA ALA A 141 -4.36 1.12 1.78
C ALA A 141 -4.21 2.00 0.52
N ARG A 142 -5.31 2.18 -0.23
CA ARG A 142 -5.34 2.91 -1.50
C ARG A 142 -6.17 4.18 -1.50
N ASP A 143 -6.95 4.39 -0.45
CA ASP A 143 -7.87 5.52 -0.33
C ASP A 143 -7.61 6.28 0.99
N ALA A 144 -6.37 6.71 1.13
CA ALA A 144 -5.86 7.21 2.39
C ALA A 144 -6.49 8.53 2.82
N SER A 145 -6.73 9.45 1.88
CA SER A 145 -7.30 10.77 2.16
C SER A 145 -8.71 10.68 2.74
N ASP A 146 -9.59 9.88 2.14
CA ASP A 146 -10.97 9.74 2.62
C ASP A 146 -11.05 8.86 3.85
N CYS A 147 -10.32 7.74 3.91
CA CYS A 147 -10.26 6.94 5.12
C CYS A 147 -9.70 7.72 6.32
N LEU A 148 -8.68 8.57 6.14
CA LEU A 148 -8.17 9.43 7.20
C LEU A 148 -9.22 10.48 7.63
N SER A 149 -9.89 11.14 6.66
CA SER A 149 -10.93 12.11 6.93
C SER A 149 -12.11 11.51 7.71
N GLN A 150 -12.57 10.33 7.28
CA GLN A 150 -13.62 9.56 7.95
C GLN A 150 -13.16 9.09 9.33
N TYR A 151 -11.90 8.68 9.50
CA TYR A 151 -11.37 8.27 10.80
C TYR A 151 -11.33 9.45 11.79
N GLN A 152 -10.83 10.60 11.36
CA GLN A 152 -10.74 11.81 12.19
C GLN A 152 -12.09 12.39 12.57
N SER A 153 -13.11 12.20 11.73
CA SER A 153 -14.50 12.61 12.00
C SER A 153 -15.32 11.56 12.76
N GLY A 154 -14.76 10.37 13.00
CA GLY A 154 -15.43 9.26 13.68
C GLY A 154 -16.42 8.50 12.80
N GLY A 155 -16.38 8.70 11.48
CA GLY A 155 -17.16 7.95 10.49
C GLY A 155 -16.64 6.53 10.26
N VAL A 156 -15.35 6.28 10.48
CA VAL A 156 -14.77 4.92 10.47
C VAL A 156 -13.80 4.68 11.62
N TYR A 157 -13.56 3.41 11.93
CA TYR A 157 -12.54 2.94 12.86
C TYR A 157 -11.81 1.73 12.27
N LEU A 158 -10.54 1.53 12.67
CA LEU A 158 -9.81 0.32 12.28
C LEU A 158 -10.47 -0.90 12.92
N TRP A 159 -10.91 -1.85 12.09
CA TRP A 159 -11.53 -3.07 12.57
C TRP A 159 -10.51 -3.94 13.30
N ASP A 160 -10.92 -4.54 14.41
CA ASP A 160 -10.06 -5.38 15.24
C ASP A 160 -10.67 -6.75 15.39
N GLU A 161 -10.02 -7.77 14.83
CA GLU A 161 -10.52 -9.14 14.79
C GLU A 161 -10.71 -9.72 16.20
N ALA A 162 -9.85 -9.37 17.15
CA ALA A 162 -9.92 -9.88 18.52
C ALA A 162 -11.19 -9.36 19.24
N SER A 163 -11.41 -8.06 19.19
CA SER A 163 -12.58 -7.41 19.79
C SER A 163 -13.87 -7.80 19.06
N ALA A 164 -13.85 -7.86 17.73
CA ALA A 164 -15.00 -8.26 16.93
C ALA A 164 -15.44 -9.70 17.27
N ARG A 165 -14.49 -10.65 17.35
CA ARG A 165 -14.79 -12.04 17.75
C ARG A 165 -15.36 -12.14 19.15
N GLN A 166 -14.89 -11.32 20.08
CA GLN A 166 -15.40 -11.32 21.46
C GLN A 166 -16.83 -10.77 21.55
N ALA A 167 -17.15 -9.76 20.73
CA ALA A 167 -18.45 -9.10 20.73
C ALA A 167 -19.49 -9.82 19.86
N THR A 168 -19.07 -10.58 18.85
CA THR A 168 -19.96 -11.27 17.92
C THR A 168 -20.62 -12.48 18.59
N SER A 169 -21.95 -12.43 18.71
CA SER A 169 -22.77 -13.57 19.18
C SER A 169 -23.55 -14.16 18.01
N CYS A 170 -22.97 -15.15 17.31
CA CYS A 170 -23.56 -15.74 16.10
C CYS A 170 -25.01 -16.18 16.27
N GLN A 171 -25.36 -16.76 17.42
CA GLN A 171 -26.71 -17.25 17.73
C GLN A 171 -27.77 -16.14 17.91
N ALA A 172 -27.33 -14.88 17.99
CA ALA A 172 -28.20 -13.71 18.11
C ALA A 172 -28.34 -12.93 16.79
N ILE A 173 -27.62 -13.34 15.74
CA ILE A 173 -27.60 -12.63 14.46
C ILE A 173 -28.72 -13.17 13.57
N ASP A 174 -29.47 -12.25 12.99
CA ASP A 174 -30.32 -12.55 11.84
C ASP A 174 -29.45 -12.50 10.58
N PHE A 175 -29.07 -13.68 10.09
CA PHE A 175 -28.26 -13.83 8.89
C PHE A 175 -29.03 -13.52 7.61
N GLY A 176 -30.36 -13.43 7.65
CA GLY A 176 -31.20 -13.17 6.48
C GLY A 176 -31.57 -14.43 5.71
N ASP A 177 -31.45 -14.38 4.37
CA ASP A 177 -31.80 -15.46 3.45
C ASP A 177 -30.65 -15.84 2.51
N ASP A 178 -30.91 -16.78 1.60
CA ASP A 178 -29.95 -17.25 0.57
C ASP A 178 -30.42 -16.79 -0.82
N THR A 179 -30.37 -15.48 -1.07
CA THR A 179 -30.82 -14.85 -2.32
C THR A 179 -29.68 -14.11 -3.04
N GLY A 180 -29.94 -13.57 -4.24
CA GLY A 180 -28.94 -12.84 -5.01
C GLY A 180 -28.04 -13.74 -5.86
N ASP A 181 -26.86 -13.22 -6.22
CA ASP A 181 -25.98 -13.80 -7.24
C ASP A 181 -25.01 -14.86 -6.69
N TYR A 182 -24.68 -14.77 -5.39
CA TYR A 182 -23.67 -15.62 -4.74
C TYR A 182 -24.16 -16.37 -3.48
N PRO A 183 -25.42 -16.81 -3.36
CA PRO A 183 -25.80 -17.58 -2.18
C PRO A 183 -25.18 -18.98 -2.22
N ASN A 184 -24.76 -19.51 -1.06
CA ASN A 184 -24.31 -20.89 -0.88
C ASN A 184 -23.04 -21.27 -1.69
N ASP A 185 -22.11 -20.34 -1.90
CA ASP A 185 -20.89 -20.58 -2.67
C ASP A 185 -19.66 -20.97 -1.82
N SER A 186 -19.86 -21.15 -0.51
CA SER A 186 -18.88 -21.45 0.54
C SER A 186 -18.08 -20.26 1.07
N GLU A 187 -18.26 -19.06 0.52
CA GLU A 187 -17.81 -17.79 1.10
C GLU A 187 -18.98 -17.07 1.78
N CYS A 188 -18.71 -16.06 2.59
CA CYS A 188 -19.74 -15.16 3.12
C CYS A 188 -19.71 -13.85 2.35
N ASP A 189 -20.74 -13.58 1.55
CA ASP A 189 -20.86 -12.35 0.74
C ASP A 189 -21.51 -11.18 1.48
N ASP A 190 -21.89 -11.40 2.73
CA ASP A 190 -22.59 -10.41 3.53
C ASP A 190 -21.63 -9.31 4.03
N TYR A 191 -21.84 -8.10 3.50
CA TYR A 191 -21.10 -6.89 3.84
C TYR A 191 -20.98 -6.63 5.35
N ARG A 192 -21.91 -7.12 6.17
CA ARG A 192 -21.92 -6.93 7.63
C ARG A 192 -20.75 -7.62 8.32
N PHE A 193 -20.05 -8.55 7.66
CA PHE A 193 -19.02 -9.38 8.27
C PHE A 193 -17.61 -9.14 7.70
N GLU A 194 -16.62 -9.53 8.50
CA GLU A 194 -15.23 -9.62 8.10
C GLU A 194 -14.58 -10.86 8.72
N GLY A 195 -13.56 -11.41 8.06
CA GLY A 195 -12.77 -12.51 8.58
C GLY A 195 -12.44 -13.55 7.51
N ARG A 196 -12.04 -14.73 7.98
CA ARG A 196 -11.67 -15.85 7.10
C ARG A 196 -12.93 -16.44 6.47
N GLY A 197 -12.90 -16.62 5.15
CA GLY A 197 -14.03 -17.14 4.39
C GLY A 197 -15.08 -16.07 4.03
N VAL A 198 -14.84 -14.80 4.34
CA VAL A 198 -15.64 -13.70 3.78
C VAL A 198 -15.16 -13.43 2.34
N ALA A 199 -16.09 -13.24 1.42
CA ALA A 199 -15.83 -13.09 -0.01
C ALA A 199 -14.84 -11.96 -0.30
N MET A 200 -14.15 -12.03 -1.44
CA MET A 200 -13.11 -11.05 -1.79
C MET A 200 -13.67 -9.63 -2.01
N ASN A 201 -14.88 -9.55 -2.54
CA ASN A 201 -15.60 -8.31 -2.80
C ASN A 201 -16.90 -8.35 -2.00
N LEU A 202 -17.18 -7.30 -1.24
CA LEU A 202 -18.40 -7.16 -0.48
C LEU A 202 -19.22 -6.02 -1.06
N PHE A 203 -20.52 -6.24 -1.19
CA PHE A 203 -21.44 -5.26 -1.74
C PHE A 203 -22.55 -4.98 -0.73
N LEU A 204 -22.68 -3.73 -0.29
CA LEU A 204 -23.60 -3.35 0.78
C LEU A 204 -25.06 -3.78 0.52
N PRO A 205 -25.61 -3.66 -0.71
CA PRO A 205 -26.95 -4.17 -1.02
C PRO A 205 -27.12 -5.70 -0.92
N ALA A 206 -26.04 -6.48 -0.87
CA ALA A 206 -26.09 -7.94 -0.66
C ALA A 206 -26.07 -8.33 0.84
N ALA A 207 -26.11 -7.36 1.75
CA ALA A 207 -26.19 -7.65 3.18
C ALA A 207 -27.42 -8.52 3.51
N GLY A 208 -27.19 -9.65 4.18
CA GLY A 208 -28.22 -10.61 4.55
C GLY A 208 -28.71 -11.53 3.44
N SER A 209 -28.00 -11.61 2.31
CA SER A 209 -28.39 -12.44 1.16
C SER A 209 -27.64 -13.79 1.07
N ASP A 210 -26.68 -14.04 1.95
CA ASP A 210 -25.90 -15.28 1.97
C ASP A 210 -25.88 -15.92 3.38
N ALA A 211 -27.08 -16.17 3.89
CA ALA A 211 -27.26 -16.52 5.29
C ALA A 211 -26.62 -17.86 5.68
N SER A 212 -26.75 -18.88 4.85
CA SER A 212 -26.28 -20.23 5.16
C SER A 212 -24.77 -20.30 5.33
N ASP A 213 -23.99 -19.66 4.45
CA ASP A 213 -22.54 -19.66 4.56
C ASP A 213 -22.02 -18.73 5.65
N CYS A 214 -22.58 -17.53 5.76
CA CYS A 214 -22.23 -16.61 6.84
C CYS A 214 -22.52 -17.20 8.23
N ALA A 215 -23.67 -17.86 8.43
CA ALA A 215 -24.01 -18.52 9.69
C ALA A 215 -23.03 -19.65 10.02
N ARG A 216 -22.75 -20.51 9.04
CA ARG A 216 -21.79 -21.62 9.18
C ARG A 216 -20.39 -21.12 9.53
N LEU A 217 -19.90 -20.09 8.85
CA LEU A 217 -18.57 -19.51 9.09
C LEU A 217 -18.51 -18.78 10.44
N CYS A 218 -19.59 -18.14 10.87
CA CYS A 218 -19.69 -17.55 12.21
C CYS A 218 -19.61 -18.64 13.29
N ASP A 219 -20.35 -19.74 13.15
CA ASP A 219 -20.32 -20.86 14.11
C ASP A 219 -18.92 -21.51 14.23
N TYR A 220 -18.12 -21.48 13.16
CA TYR A 220 -16.72 -21.90 13.19
C TYR A 220 -15.75 -20.84 13.75
N GLY A 221 -16.25 -19.66 14.11
CA GLY A 221 -15.44 -18.53 14.59
C GLY A 221 -14.50 -17.96 13.52
N MET A 222 -14.83 -18.14 12.24
CA MET A 222 -13.98 -17.70 11.12
C MET A 222 -14.22 -16.25 10.74
N LEU A 223 -15.44 -15.75 10.95
CA LEU A 223 -15.84 -14.37 10.68
C LEU A 223 -16.49 -13.70 11.89
N SER A 224 -16.62 -12.39 11.86
CA SER A 224 -17.23 -11.58 12.91
C SER A 224 -17.85 -10.31 12.35
N LEU A 225 -18.76 -9.68 13.09
CA LEU A 225 -19.40 -8.44 12.65
C LEU A 225 -18.35 -7.33 12.46
N ARG A 226 -18.52 -6.57 11.38
CA ARG A 226 -17.78 -5.32 11.16
C ARG A 226 -18.18 -4.29 12.20
N ASP A 227 -19.48 -4.16 12.41
CA ASP A 227 -20.05 -3.27 13.42
C ASP A 227 -20.28 -4.03 14.73
N TYR A 228 -19.32 -3.90 15.64
CA TYR A 228 -19.31 -4.59 16.93
C TYR A 228 -19.21 -3.64 18.14
N ARG A 229 -19.27 -2.33 17.90
CA ARG A 229 -19.03 -1.28 18.90
C ARG A 229 -20.28 -0.53 19.32
#